data_AF-A0A0F7TK83-F1
#
_entry.id   AF-A0A0F7TK83-F1
#
_cell.length_a   1.000
_cell.length_b   1.000
_cell.length_c   1.000
_cell.angle_alpha   90.00
_cell.angle_beta   90.00
_cell.angle_gamma   90.00
#
_symmetry.space_group_name_H-M   'P 1'
#
loop_
_entity.id
_entity.type
_entity.pdbx_description
1 polymer ?
#
loop_
_entity_poly.entity_id
_entity_poly.type
_entity_poly.pdbx_seq_one_letter_code
_entity_poly.pdbx_strand_id
1 'polypeptide(L)'
;MSFGFSVGDIILCSQIAYRLFSSVTDGRKKAARDLKELEDTLFGLYCALNHLQRDHEAILAKASAKSKENLGQVHVQLGYMIKSCLETLEELDNATGQYREAAPEIARPVIGNQLSIAGLPSSRPAKTSLKIQWKRVLWDLRGDSLSKYRTKLQTHTDSINLLLSTFIWSATNRIEKDNTHQSEKLDQMLQEASRLNNNAFQIFQALYANVTTPQLQPPFGSQGPKHDGGPKVQEKLALPGPIQVPVGAPGSEKSVYGSMQLPNPTPRILTVLPFRPAAASHKAKVSVSERTIGHSGQYLKLPENIQSINESRRVVGEKQLEERKRQLAFVSLHRQLPVPQTSPPKSGTAAVDRLNRQIEDIFQTLTVPEIDRMTTNKDLQTDIVAWVSGLGDMSEQLHLSPPVFEFDKQARSTMIRELSELLITLNRLIEDSQGGVRGVFYDASGTRIDHVFAQVRSLSTFCEKEIEEFEDERKDWNENH
;
A
#
# COMPACT_ATOMS: atom_id res chain seq x y z
N MET A 1 -12.95 35.97 14.94
CA MET A 1 -13.23 34.52 14.87
C MET A 1 -12.36 33.98 13.75
N SER A 2 -11.49 33.01 14.06
CA SER A 2 -10.42 32.58 13.16
C SER A 2 -10.98 32.03 11.85
N PHE A 3 -10.37 32.42 10.73
CA PHE A 3 -10.60 31.82 9.43
C PHE A 3 -10.53 30.29 9.58
N GLY A 4 -11.64 29.62 9.27
CA GLY A 4 -11.73 28.16 9.32
C GLY A 4 -10.83 27.52 8.26
N PHE A 5 -10.64 26.21 8.42
CA PHE A 5 -10.04 25.32 7.42
C PHE A 5 -10.34 25.76 5.98
N SER A 6 -9.29 25.86 5.17
CA SER A 6 -9.36 26.32 3.79
C SER A 6 -8.83 25.26 2.83
N VAL A 7 -9.24 25.35 1.57
CA VAL A 7 -8.64 24.60 0.44
C VAL A 7 -7.13 24.78 0.40
N GLY A 8 -6.65 25.96 0.80
CA GLY A 8 -5.23 26.26 0.92
C GLY A 8 -4.49 25.28 1.83
N ASP A 9 -5.13 24.82 2.91
CA ASP A 9 -4.53 23.86 3.85
C ASP A 9 -4.39 22.47 3.21
N ILE A 10 -5.39 22.06 2.40
CA ILE A 10 -5.33 20.80 1.64
C ILE A 10 -4.20 20.84 0.60
N ILE A 11 -4.06 21.98 -0.09
CA ILE A 11 -3.00 22.21 -1.08
C ILE A 11 -1.63 22.16 -0.40
N LEU A 12 -1.48 22.83 0.75
CA LEU A 12 -0.23 22.83 1.52
C LEU A 12 0.13 21.41 1.97
N CYS A 13 -0.81 20.66 2.54
CA CYS A 13 -0.59 19.24 2.88
C CYS A 13 -0.15 18.42 1.65
N SER A 14 -0.80 18.61 0.50
CA SER A 14 -0.47 17.90 -0.73
C SER A 14 0.95 18.20 -1.21
N GLN A 15 1.36 19.47 -1.13
CA GLN A 15 2.71 19.90 -1.51
C GLN A 15 3.79 19.34 -0.58
N ILE A 16 3.55 19.35 0.74
CA ILE A 16 4.49 18.78 1.71
C ILE A 16 4.59 17.26 1.52
N ALA A 17 3.46 16.56 1.37
CA ALA A 17 3.44 15.12 1.12
C ALA A 17 4.20 14.75 -0.16
N TYR A 18 4.01 15.50 -1.25
CA TYR A 18 4.73 15.27 -2.50
C TYR A 18 6.22 15.57 -2.40
N ARG A 19 6.60 16.66 -1.72
CA ARG A 19 8.02 17.00 -1.48
C ARG A 19 8.73 15.95 -0.65
N LEU A 20 8.05 15.43 0.37
CA LEU A 20 8.54 14.32 1.18
C LEU A 20 8.69 13.06 0.34
N PHE A 21 7.65 12.67 -0.40
CA PHE A 21 7.69 11.55 -1.35
C PHE A 21 8.86 11.67 -2.33
N SER A 22 9.04 12.81 -2.99
CA SER A 22 10.14 13.01 -3.94
C SER A 22 11.51 12.89 -3.25
N SER A 23 11.64 13.39 -2.02
CA SER A 23 12.89 13.27 -1.26
C SER A 23 13.19 11.85 -0.77
N VAL A 24 12.15 11.03 -0.60
CA VAL A 24 12.27 9.63 -0.21
C VAL A 24 12.64 8.76 -1.43
N THR A 25 12.11 9.09 -2.61
CA THR A 25 12.27 8.36 -3.89
C THR A 25 13.55 8.67 -4.65
N ASP A 26 14.05 9.91 -4.59
CA ASP A 26 15.29 10.31 -5.27
C ASP A 26 16.51 9.58 -4.67
N GLY A 27 16.90 8.47 -5.33
CA GLY A 27 18.18 7.80 -5.10
C GLY A 27 18.13 6.36 -4.59
N ARG A 28 16.98 5.65 -4.65
CA ARG A 28 16.89 4.29 -4.07
C ARG A 28 16.14 3.27 -4.96
N LYS A 29 16.88 2.50 -5.77
CA LYS A 29 16.36 1.24 -6.36
C LYS A 29 16.38 0.05 -5.38
N LYS A 30 17.16 0.15 -4.29
CA LYS A 30 17.28 -0.82 -3.18
C LYS A 30 17.01 -0.14 -1.82
N ALA A 31 15.87 0.54 -1.65
CA ALA A 31 15.52 1.14 -0.35
C ALA A 31 15.25 0.05 0.71
N ALA A 32 15.54 0.34 1.98
CA ALA A 32 15.04 -0.46 3.11
C ALA A 32 13.50 -0.58 3.04
N ARG A 33 12.96 -1.73 3.45
CA ARG A 33 11.52 -2.03 3.37
C ARG A 33 10.67 -0.90 3.97
N ASP A 34 10.99 -0.46 5.18
CA ASP A 34 10.20 0.55 5.91
C ASP A 34 10.11 1.89 5.16
N LEU A 35 11.16 2.23 4.42
CA LEU A 35 11.21 3.45 3.66
C LEU A 35 10.40 3.35 2.36
N LYS A 36 10.42 2.19 1.71
CA LYS A 36 9.53 1.91 0.59
C LYS A 36 8.06 1.92 1.03
N GLU A 37 7.77 1.39 2.22
CA GLU A 37 6.42 1.45 2.77
C GLU A 37 6.00 2.88 3.12
N LEU A 38 6.92 3.72 3.61
CA LEU A 38 6.66 5.15 3.82
C LEU A 38 6.45 5.91 2.51
N GLU A 39 7.23 5.60 1.48
CA GLU A 39 7.05 6.12 0.12
C GLU A 39 5.65 5.83 -0.41
N ASP A 40 5.21 4.56 -0.33
CA ASP A 40 3.89 4.13 -0.75
C ASP A 40 2.79 4.87 0.05
N THR A 41 2.94 5.00 1.37
CA THR A 41 1.99 5.74 2.21
C THR A 41 1.95 7.24 1.87
N LEU A 42 3.10 7.89 1.63
CA LEU A 42 3.15 9.31 1.25
C LEU A 42 2.53 9.57 -0.12
N PHE A 43 2.78 8.67 -1.08
CA PHE A 43 2.16 8.76 -2.40
C PHE A 43 0.65 8.52 -2.34
N GLY A 44 0.20 7.54 -1.57
CA GLY A 44 -1.22 7.29 -1.31
C GLY A 44 -1.92 8.49 -0.67
N LEU A 45 -1.28 9.11 0.33
CA LEU A 45 -1.78 10.33 0.97
C LEU A 45 -1.86 11.50 -0.02
N TYR A 46 -0.83 11.71 -0.83
CA TYR A 46 -0.84 12.75 -1.87
C TYR A 46 -2.01 12.56 -2.86
N CYS A 47 -2.26 11.33 -3.29
CA CYS A 47 -3.39 11.01 -4.16
C CYS A 47 -4.74 11.30 -3.48
N ALA A 48 -4.89 10.90 -2.22
CA ALA A 48 -6.11 11.12 -1.45
C ALA A 48 -6.38 12.62 -1.23
N LEU A 49 -5.34 13.40 -0.90
CA LEU A 49 -5.44 14.86 -0.72
C LEU A 49 -5.76 15.58 -2.03
N ASN A 50 -5.16 15.17 -3.15
CA ASN A 50 -5.51 15.71 -4.48
C ASN A 50 -6.97 15.43 -4.86
N HIS A 51 -7.48 14.24 -4.54
CA HIS A 51 -8.88 13.89 -4.76
C HIS A 51 -9.78 14.77 -3.90
N LEU A 52 -9.45 14.90 -2.62
CA LEU A 52 -10.15 15.78 -1.70
C LEU A 52 -10.13 17.23 -2.16
N GLN A 53 -9.00 17.75 -2.64
CA GLN A 53 -8.89 19.11 -3.17
C GLN A 53 -9.87 19.37 -4.33
N ARG A 54 -10.03 18.41 -5.25
CA ARG A 54 -10.96 18.55 -6.38
C ARG A 54 -12.41 18.52 -5.93
N ASP A 55 -12.72 17.68 -4.95
CA ASP A 55 -14.09 17.38 -4.57
C ASP A 55 -14.58 18.17 -3.35
N HIS A 56 -13.72 18.94 -2.66
CA HIS A 56 -14.08 19.60 -1.40
C HIS A 56 -15.28 20.54 -1.54
N GLU A 57 -15.38 21.34 -2.62
CA GLU A 57 -16.54 22.23 -2.84
C GLU A 57 -17.82 21.42 -2.99
N ALA A 58 -17.77 20.32 -3.75
CA ALA A 58 -18.91 19.42 -3.89
C ALA A 58 -19.29 18.79 -2.55
N ILE A 59 -18.30 18.44 -1.72
CA ILE A 59 -18.49 17.89 -0.37
C ILE A 59 -19.22 18.89 0.52
N LEU A 60 -18.74 20.13 0.56
CA LEU A 60 -19.33 21.19 1.35
C LEU A 60 -20.73 21.57 0.83
N ALA A 61 -20.91 21.73 -0.47
CA ALA A 61 -22.20 22.03 -1.07
C ALA A 61 -23.27 20.99 -0.71
N LYS A 62 -22.94 19.68 -0.75
CA LYS A 62 -23.91 18.64 -0.37
C LYS A 62 -24.12 18.52 1.13
N ALA A 63 -23.11 18.76 1.96
CA ALA A 63 -23.29 18.82 3.40
C ALA A 63 -24.27 19.95 3.79
N SER A 64 -24.20 21.09 3.08
CA SER A 64 -25.13 22.21 3.25
C SER A 64 -26.58 21.86 2.90
N ALA A 65 -26.78 21.02 1.89
CA ALA A 65 -28.11 20.65 1.39
C ALA A 65 -28.91 19.76 2.39
N LYS A 66 -28.22 19.06 3.31
CA LYS A 66 -28.88 18.23 4.34
C LYS A 66 -29.27 19.01 5.60
N SER A 67 -28.46 19.99 6.01
CA SER A 67 -28.73 20.92 7.13
C SER A 67 -27.53 21.86 7.33
N LYS A 68 -27.76 23.11 7.75
CA LYS A 68 -26.68 24.04 8.16
C LYS A 68 -25.85 23.50 9.33
N GLU A 69 -26.44 22.71 10.21
CA GLU A 69 -25.76 22.10 11.37
C GLU A 69 -24.78 21.00 10.94
N ASN A 70 -25.19 20.15 9.99
CA ASN A 70 -24.35 19.10 9.42
C ASN A 70 -23.17 19.68 8.61
N LEU A 71 -23.39 20.81 7.91
CA LEU A 71 -22.31 21.53 7.22
C LEU A 71 -21.23 21.99 8.20
N GLY A 72 -21.64 22.60 9.32
CA GLY A 72 -20.70 23.03 10.35
C GLY A 72 -19.90 21.88 10.93
N GLN A 73 -20.55 20.75 11.22
CA GLN A 73 -19.88 19.57 11.77
C GLN A 73 -18.88 18.93 10.79
N VAL A 74 -19.28 18.75 9.52
CA VAL A 74 -18.40 18.18 8.48
C VAL A 74 -17.20 19.10 8.23
N HIS A 75 -17.43 20.41 8.16
CA HIS A 75 -16.36 21.39 7.97
C HIS A 75 -15.36 21.40 9.15
N VAL A 76 -15.86 21.33 10.39
CA VAL A 76 -15.01 21.26 11.59
C VAL A 76 -14.22 19.96 11.65
N GLN A 77 -14.84 18.82 11.37
CA GLN A 77 -14.18 17.51 11.39
C GLN A 77 -13.13 17.39 10.28
N LEU A 78 -13.45 17.84 9.07
CA LEU A 78 -12.50 17.89 7.97
C LEU A 78 -11.33 18.82 8.28
N GLY A 79 -11.61 19.99 8.86
CA GLY A 79 -10.58 20.91 9.31
C GLY A 79 -9.65 20.31 10.35
N TYR A 80 -10.19 19.60 11.35
CA TYR A 80 -9.37 18.91 12.34
C TYR A 80 -8.50 17.82 11.72
N MET A 81 -9.06 17.03 10.79
CA MET A 81 -8.34 15.96 10.09
C MET A 81 -7.18 16.52 9.26
N ILE A 82 -7.42 17.57 8.47
CA ILE A 82 -6.39 18.18 7.64
C ILE A 82 -5.33 18.89 8.48
N LYS A 83 -5.73 19.58 9.55
CA LYS A 83 -4.78 20.19 10.47
C LYS A 83 -3.88 19.14 11.15
N SER A 84 -4.46 18.04 11.64
CA SER A 84 -3.69 16.95 12.24
C SER A 84 -2.76 16.25 11.23
N CYS A 85 -3.21 16.14 9.98
CA CYS A 85 -2.39 15.66 8.87
C CYS A 85 -1.22 16.61 8.60
N LEU A 86 -1.48 17.92 8.54
CA LEU A 86 -0.45 18.95 8.36
C LEU A 86 0.59 18.87 9.47
N GLU A 87 0.18 18.85 10.73
CA GLU A 87 1.07 18.74 11.89
C GLU A 87 1.96 17.48 11.78
N THR A 88 1.39 16.34 11.37
CA THR A 88 2.16 15.10 11.18
C THR A 88 3.17 15.21 10.04
N LEU A 89 2.77 15.85 8.93
CA LEU A 89 3.62 16.08 7.76
C LEU A 89 4.73 17.09 8.06
N GLU A 90 4.47 18.14 8.83
CA GLU A 90 5.46 19.13 9.28
C GLU A 90 6.43 18.53 10.31
N GLU A 91 5.95 17.71 11.24
CA GLU A 91 6.82 16.94 12.14
C GLU A 91 7.77 16.05 11.36
N LEU A 92 7.24 15.34 10.34
CA LEU A 92 8.04 14.50 9.46
C LEU A 92 9.01 15.34 8.62
N ASP A 93 8.55 16.45 8.02
CA ASP A 93 9.37 17.34 7.19
C ASP A 93 10.48 18.00 8.01
N ASN A 94 10.21 18.48 9.22
CA ASN A 94 11.23 18.98 10.14
C ASN A 94 12.21 17.87 10.58
N ALA A 95 11.69 16.69 10.92
CA ALA A 95 12.51 15.53 11.20
C ALA A 95 13.41 15.18 10.01
N THR A 96 12.94 15.32 8.76
CA THR A 96 13.77 15.12 7.56
C THR A 96 14.71 16.30 7.28
N GLY A 97 14.29 17.52 7.63
CA GLY A 97 14.94 18.79 7.33
C GLY A 97 16.26 18.93 8.07
N GLN A 98 16.33 18.50 9.33
CA GLN A 98 17.59 18.43 10.10
C GLN A 98 18.65 17.58 9.40
N TYR A 99 18.23 16.54 8.65
CA TYR A 99 19.14 15.73 7.84
C TYR A 99 19.41 16.33 6.46
N ARG A 100 18.54 17.21 5.93
CA ARG A 100 18.79 17.97 4.71
C ARG A 100 19.78 19.12 4.93
N GLU A 101 19.71 19.84 6.05
CA GLU A 101 20.55 21.02 6.33
C GLU A 101 21.97 20.69 6.78
N ALA A 102 22.19 19.63 7.55
CA ALA A 102 23.56 19.23 7.91
C ALA A 102 24.34 18.57 6.72
N ALA A 103 23.74 18.55 5.51
CA ALA A 103 24.41 18.19 4.27
C ALA A 103 24.82 19.51 3.59
N PRO A 104 26.12 19.84 3.49
CA PRO A 104 26.51 21.10 2.88
C PRO A 104 26.10 21.12 1.41
N GLU A 105 25.64 22.30 0.97
CA GLU A 105 25.17 22.68 -0.36
C GLU A 105 25.61 21.75 -1.50
N ILE A 106 24.65 21.01 -2.06
CA ILE A 106 24.67 20.74 -3.49
C ILE A 106 23.82 21.83 -4.12
N ALA A 107 24.48 22.65 -4.92
CA ALA A 107 23.97 23.80 -5.63
C ALA A 107 22.54 23.59 -6.14
N ARG A 108 21.67 24.56 -5.84
CA ARG A 108 20.40 24.76 -6.55
C ARG A 108 20.70 24.82 -8.06
N PRO A 109 20.08 24.00 -8.91
CA PRO A 109 20.15 24.23 -10.34
C PRO A 109 19.28 25.44 -10.65
N VAL A 110 19.89 26.61 -10.73
CA VAL A 110 19.29 27.77 -11.38
C VAL A 110 19.24 27.44 -12.87
N ILE A 111 18.03 27.38 -13.41
CA ILE A 111 17.78 27.33 -14.85
C ILE A 111 18.36 28.63 -15.45
N GLY A 112 19.44 28.53 -16.20
CA GLY A 112 20.05 29.68 -16.87
C GLY A 112 21.28 29.31 -17.70
N ASN A 113 21.15 29.42 -19.02
CA ASN A 113 22.19 29.27 -20.04
C ASN A 113 23.53 29.94 -19.68
N GLN A 114 24.66 29.27 -19.91
CA GLN A 114 25.76 29.73 -20.79
C GLN A 114 26.98 28.79 -20.84
N LEU A 115 27.68 28.89 -21.96
CA LEU A 115 28.80 28.08 -22.46
C LEU A 115 30.12 28.19 -21.67
N SER A 116 30.88 27.07 -21.71
CA SER A 116 32.35 26.90 -21.82
C SER A 116 33.27 27.51 -20.74
N ILE A 117 34.35 26.83 -20.30
CA ILE A 117 35.66 26.70 -20.99
C ILE A 117 36.46 25.51 -20.44
N ALA A 118 37.30 24.95 -21.32
CA ALA A 118 38.18 23.79 -21.15
C ALA A 118 39.27 23.90 -20.07
N GLY A 119 39.60 22.74 -19.47
CA GLY A 119 40.96 22.39 -19.06
C GLY A 119 41.34 22.51 -17.57
N LEU A 120 40.88 21.59 -16.72
CA LEU A 120 41.57 21.16 -15.48
C LEU A 120 41.00 19.78 -15.01
N PRO A 121 41.82 18.86 -14.48
CA PRO A 121 41.36 17.52 -14.13
C PRO A 121 40.45 17.55 -12.90
N SER A 122 39.31 16.87 -13.06
CA SER A 122 38.23 16.73 -12.08
C SER A 122 38.72 16.06 -10.79
N SER A 123 38.90 16.88 -9.74
CA SER A 123 39.04 16.42 -8.37
C SER A 123 37.64 16.15 -7.79
N ARG A 124 37.29 14.86 -7.75
CA ARG A 124 36.37 14.16 -6.82
C ARG A 124 35.27 14.96 -6.11
N PRO A 125 33.98 14.67 -6.37
CA PRO A 125 32.90 14.79 -5.40
C PRO A 125 32.58 13.42 -4.77
N ALA A 126 33.58 12.74 -4.18
CA ALA A 126 33.37 11.44 -3.51
C ALA A 126 33.04 11.57 -2.01
N LYS A 127 33.28 12.75 -1.40
CA LYS A 127 33.01 12.98 0.04
C LYS A 127 31.56 13.36 0.34
N THR A 128 30.82 13.86 -0.65
CA THR A 128 29.40 14.19 -0.52
C THR A 128 28.51 12.96 -0.61
N SER A 129 28.86 11.94 -1.41
CA SER A 129 28.09 10.69 -1.51
C SER A 129 28.11 9.90 -0.19
N LEU A 130 29.27 9.73 0.44
CA LEU A 130 29.40 9.04 1.73
C LEU A 130 28.64 9.77 2.85
N LYS A 131 28.72 11.10 2.93
CA LYS A 131 28.02 11.88 3.97
C LYS A 131 26.50 11.87 3.81
N ILE A 132 26.01 11.81 2.56
CA ILE A 132 24.57 11.62 2.25
C ILE A 132 24.14 10.19 2.61
N GLN A 133 25.01 9.19 2.45
CA GLN A 133 24.74 7.80 2.84
C GLN A 133 24.74 7.60 4.36
N TRP A 134 25.62 8.26 5.12
CA TRP A 134 25.59 8.21 6.59
C TRP A 134 24.33 8.83 7.20
N LYS A 135 23.82 9.90 6.60
CA LYS A 135 22.53 10.49 6.99
C LYS A 135 21.33 9.65 6.57
N ARG A 136 21.48 8.87 5.49
CA ARG A 136 20.52 7.88 5.00
C ARG A 136 20.44 6.67 5.94
N VAL A 137 21.58 6.18 6.42
CA VAL A 137 21.70 5.12 7.45
C VAL A 137 21.14 5.60 8.80
N LEU A 138 21.40 6.84 9.19
CA LEU A 138 20.86 7.43 10.42
C LEU A 138 19.33 7.65 10.37
N TRP A 139 18.78 7.88 9.17
CA TRP A 139 17.34 7.92 8.92
C TRP A 139 16.70 6.53 9.09
N ASP A 140 17.37 5.48 8.62
CA ASP A 140 16.93 4.09 8.73
C ASP A 140 17.12 3.52 10.16
N LEU A 141 18.11 4.01 10.93
CA LEU A 141 18.42 3.52 12.29
C LEU A 141 17.36 3.87 13.35
N ARG A 142 16.47 4.83 13.06
CA ARG A 142 15.31 5.16 13.91
C ARG A 142 14.01 4.54 13.36
N GLY A 143 14.05 3.28 12.90
CA GLY A 143 12.90 2.54 12.36
C GLY A 143 11.60 2.66 13.18
N ASP A 144 11.69 2.72 14.51
CA ASP A 144 10.54 2.95 15.40
C ASP A 144 9.83 4.31 15.16
N SER A 145 10.58 5.34 14.77
CA SER A 145 10.03 6.66 14.45
C SER A 145 9.41 6.71 13.05
N LEU A 146 10.01 6.05 12.05
CA LEU A 146 9.45 5.99 10.69
C LEU A 146 8.17 5.18 10.66
N SER A 147 8.14 4.03 11.33
CA SER A 147 6.93 3.21 11.47
C SER A 147 5.79 3.98 12.16
N LYS A 148 6.11 4.82 13.16
CA LYS A 148 5.14 5.71 13.81
C LYS A 148 4.56 6.74 12.83
N TYR A 149 5.40 7.44 12.06
CA TYR A 149 4.91 8.40 11.05
C TYR A 149 4.09 7.71 9.97
N ARG A 150 4.56 6.57 9.46
CA ARG A 150 3.83 5.75 8.49
C ARG A 150 2.43 5.39 9.00
N THR A 151 2.34 4.87 10.23
CA THR A 151 1.05 4.47 10.81
C THR A 151 0.10 5.65 10.97
N LYS A 152 0.60 6.82 11.42
CA LYS A 152 -0.19 8.05 11.50
C LYS A 152 -0.67 8.52 10.13
N LEU A 153 0.22 8.59 9.14
CA LEU A 153 -0.09 9.02 7.78
C LEU A 153 -1.05 8.05 7.07
N GLN A 154 -0.90 6.76 7.32
CA GLN A 154 -1.84 5.74 6.84
C GLN A 154 -3.24 5.97 7.44
N THR A 155 -3.31 6.21 8.76
CA THR A 155 -4.59 6.52 9.43
C THR A 155 -5.25 7.77 8.84
N HIS A 156 -4.47 8.81 8.54
CA HIS A 156 -4.98 10.02 7.85
C HIS A 156 -5.48 9.70 6.43
N THR A 157 -4.71 8.92 5.67
CA THR A 157 -5.08 8.48 4.32
C THR A 157 -6.38 7.68 4.32
N ASP A 158 -6.53 6.73 5.23
CA ASP A 158 -7.72 5.90 5.38
C ASP A 158 -8.92 6.75 5.79
N SER A 159 -8.73 7.73 6.68
CA SER A 159 -9.78 8.66 7.11
C SER A 159 -10.27 9.55 5.97
N ILE A 160 -9.36 10.08 5.15
CA ILE A 160 -9.71 10.87 3.96
C ILE A 160 -10.45 9.99 2.95
N ASN A 161 -9.96 8.78 2.67
CA ASN A 161 -10.59 7.85 1.74
C ASN A 161 -11.98 7.40 2.22
N LEU A 162 -12.18 7.20 3.52
CA LEU A 162 -13.48 6.89 4.09
C LEU A 162 -14.47 8.04 3.90
N LEU A 163 -14.01 9.29 4.10
CA LEU A 163 -14.83 10.48 3.88
C LEU A 163 -15.22 10.62 2.40
N LEU A 164 -14.26 10.47 1.49
CA LEU A 164 -14.50 10.48 0.04
C LEU A 164 -15.47 9.36 -0.38
N SER A 165 -15.27 8.14 0.14
CA SER A 165 -16.14 7.00 -0.16
C SER A 165 -17.56 7.24 0.35
N THR A 166 -17.72 7.71 1.59
CA THR A 166 -19.03 8.04 2.17
C THR A 166 -19.76 9.09 1.34
N PHE A 167 -19.02 10.05 0.79
CA PHE A 167 -19.57 11.05 -0.10
C PHE A 167 -20.00 10.48 -1.44
N ILE A 168 -19.19 9.62 -2.06
CA ILE A 168 -19.53 8.91 -3.30
C ILE A 168 -20.79 8.06 -3.08
N TRP A 169 -20.85 7.26 -2.02
CA TRP A 169 -22.03 6.46 -1.67
C TRP A 169 -23.28 7.32 -1.46
N SER A 170 -23.15 8.47 -0.76
CA SER A 170 -24.27 9.39 -0.60
C SER A 170 -24.71 10.01 -1.93
N ALA A 171 -23.82 10.17 -2.91
CA ALA A 171 -24.17 10.64 -4.25
C ALA A 171 -24.89 9.55 -5.05
N THR A 172 -24.37 8.33 -5.02
CA THR A 172 -24.96 7.15 -5.68
C THR A 172 -26.37 6.87 -5.16
N ASN A 173 -26.56 6.83 -3.83
CA ASN A 173 -27.88 6.60 -3.23
C ASN A 173 -28.90 7.67 -3.63
N ARG A 174 -28.46 8.89 -3.92
CA ARG A 174 -29.36 9.95 -4.39
C ARG A 174 -29.71 9.77 -5.87
N ILE A 175 -28.72 9.45 -6.71
CA ILE A 175 -28.97 9.14 -8.12
C ILE A 175 -29.94 7.96 -8.23
N GLU A 176 -29.78 6.95 -7.38
CA GLU A 176 -30.71 5.83 -7.31
C GLU A 176 -32.12 6.27 -6.93
N LYS A 177 -32.29 7.11 -5.91
CA LYS A 177 -33.60 7.68 -5.53
C LYS A 177 -34.22 8.56 -6.62
N ASP A 178 -33.41 9.38 -7.29
CA ASP A 178 -33.88 10.22 -8.40
C ASP A 178 -34.32 9.34 -9.58
N ASN A 179 -33.60 8.24 -9.85
CA ASN A 179 -33.94 7.25 -10.87
C ASN A 179 -35.21 6.48 -10.50
N THR A 180 -35.39 6.04 -9.24
CA THR A 180 -36.63 5.38 -8.81
C THR A 180 -37.82 6.32 -8.96
N HIS A 181 -37.68 7.59 -8.59
CA HIS A 181 -38.75 8.58 -8.77
C HIS A 181 -39.05 8.85 -10.26
N GLN A 182 -38.03 8.88 -11.12
CA GLN A 182 -38.23 8.98 -12.57
C GLN A 182 -38.93 7.75 -13.14
N SER A 183 -38.57 6.55 -12.69
CA SER A 183 -39.23 5.30 -13.07
C SER A 183 -40.70 5.31 -12.66
N GLU A 184 -41.01 5.70 -11.42
CA GLU A 184 -42.38 5.83 -10.93
C GLU A 184 -43.19 6.83 -11.75
N LYS A 185 -42.60 7.98 -12.12
CA LYS A 185 -43.26 8.98 -12.96
C LYS A 185 -43.51 8.47 -14.38
N LEU A 186 -42.56 7.72 -14.95
CA LEU A 186 -42.72 7.09 -16.27
C LEU A 186 -43.85 6.06 -16.25
N ASP A 187 -43.92 5.25 -15.20
CA ASP A 187 -45.00 4.28 -15.00
C ASP A 187 -46.36 4.98 -14.88
N GLN A 188 -46.44 6.10 -14.14
CA GLN A 188 -47.65 6.91 -14.04
C GLN A 188 -48.09 7.44 -15.42
N MET A 189 -47.17 8.01 -16.20
CA MET A 189 -47.48 8.49 -17.55
C MET A 189 -47.95 7.36 -18.48
N LEU A 190 -47.34 6.17 -18.36
CA LEU A 190 -47.74 5.01 -19.16
C LEU A 190 -49.13 4.49 -18.77
N GLN A 191 -49.46 4.50 -17.48
CA GLN A 191 -50.80 4.20 -16.99
C GLN A 191 -51.83 5.23 -17.48
N GLU A 192 -51.50 6.52 -17.43
CA GLU A 192 -52.37 7.58 -17.95
C GLU A 192 -52.60 7.44 -19.45
N ALA A 193 -51.54 7.18 -20.23
CA ALA A 193 -51.64 6.95 -21.66
C ALA A 193 -52.52 5.73 -21.98
N SER A 194 -52.35 4.63 -21.24
CA SER A 194 -53.21 3.45 -21.36
C SER A 194 -54.68 3.77 -21.04
N ARG A 195 -54.93 4.54 -19.97
CA ARG A 195 -56.28 4.98 -19.61
C ARG A 195 -56.91 5.85 -20.71
N LEU A 196 -56.17 6.81 -21.25
CA LEU A 196 -56.64 7.66 -22.35
C LEU A 196 -56.94 6.83 -23.60
N ASN A 197 -56.09 5.85 -23.93
CA ASN A 197 -56.30 4.98 -25.08
C ASN A 197 -57.54 4.10 -24.90
N ASN A 198 -57.76 3.53 -23.71
CA ASN A 198 -58.97 2.78 -23.37
C ASN A 198 -60.23 3.66 -23.46
N ASN A 199 -60.18 4.89 -22.96
CA ASN A 199 -61.29 5.83 -23.06
C ASN A 199 -61.61 6.19 -24.51
N ALA A 200 -60.58 6.44 -25.34
CA ALA A 200 -60.76 6.70 -26.77
C ALA A 200 -61.43 5.50 -27.46
N PHE A 201 -60.97 4.28 -27.16
CA PHE A 201 -61.56 3.06 -27.70
C PHE A 201 -63.04 2.90 -27.31
N GLN A 202 -63.41 3.21 -26.06
CA GLN A 202 -64.82 3.20 -25.64
C GLN A 202 -65.66 4.24 -26.38
N ILE A 203 -65.15 5.45 -26.61
CA ILE A 203 -65.83 6.48 -27.40
C ILE A 203 -66.05 5.99 -28.83
N PHE A 204 -65.03 5.39 -29.45
CA PHE A 204 -65.16 4.82 -30.80
C PHE A 204 -66.22 3.71 -30.85
N GLN A 205 -66.27 2.82 -29.86
CA GLN A 205 -67.32 1.79 -29.78
C GLN A 205 -68.71 2.40 -29.63
N ALA A 206 -68.90 3.40 -28.77
CA ALA A 206 -70.19 4.06 -28.57
C ALA A 206 -70.67 4.76 -29.85
N LEU A 207 -69.77 5.45 -30.56
CA LEU A 207 -70.06 6.06 -31.85
C LEU A 207 -70.43 5.00 -32.89
N TYR A 208 -69.68 3.90 -32.95
CA TYR A 208 -69.97 2.79 -33.86
C TYR A 208 -71.35 2.18 -33.57
N ALA A 209 -71.69 1.93 -32.30
CA ALA A 209 -73.00 1.44 -31.92
C ALA A 209 -74.12 2.39 -32.37
N ASN A 210 -73.99 3.70 -32.14
CA ASN A 210 -74.98 4.69 -32.55
C ASN A 210 -75.19 4.79 -34.06
N VAL A 211 -74.15 4.55 -34.87
CA VAL A 211 -74.24 4.52 -36.34
C VAL A 211 -74.87 3.21 -36.83
N THR A 212 -74.68 2.11 -36.09
CA THR A 212 -75.09 0.76 -36.54
C THR A 212 -76.49 0.37 -36.03
N THR A 213 -77.04 1.02 -35.01
CA THR A 213 -78.46 0.89 -34.65
C THR A 213 -79.33 1.81 -35.52
N PRO A 214 -80.10 1.30 -36.49
CA PRO A 214 -81.10 2.10 -37.19
C PRO A 214 -82.19 2.53 -36.21
N GLN A 215 -82.37 3.84 -36.06
CA GLN A 215 -83.50 4.39 -35.33
C GLN A 215 -84.79 4.05 -36.11
N LEU A 216 -85.49 2.99 -35.70
CA LEU A 216 -86.87 2.75 -36.12
C LEU A 216 -87.76 3.83 -35.48
N GLN A 217 -87.95 4.94 -36.18
CA GLN A 217 -89.10 5.81 -35.92
C GLN A 217 -90.38 5.11 -36.40
N PRO A 218 -91.44 5.04 -35.58
CA PRO A 218 -92.75 4.68 -36.09
C PRO A 218 -93.35 5.86 -36.88
N PRO A 219 -94.16 5.59 -37.92
CA PRO A 219 -94.64 6.60 -38.83
C PRO A 219 -95.80 7.42 -38.23
N PHE A 220 -95.82 8.69 -38.62
CA PHE A 220 -96.93 9.62 -38.43
C PHE A 220 -98.28 9.02 -38.86
N GLY A 221 -99.25 9.10 -37.94
CA GLY A 221 -100.68 8.93 -38.20
C GLY A 221 -101.45 10.09 -37.58
N SER A 222 -102.10 10.87 -38.43
CA SER A 222 -102.90 12.07 -38.17
C SER A 222 -104.34 11.79 -37.71
N GLN A 223 -104.85 12.53 -36.71
CA GLN A 223 -106.23 13.08 -36.67
C GLN A 223 -106.42 14.04 -35.45
N GLY A 224 -107.11 15.18 -35.67
CA GLY A 224 -107.36 16.27 -34.69
C GLY A 224 -108.61 16.06 -33.79
N PRO A 225 -109.38 17.12 -33.48
CA PRO A 225 -109.17 18.12 -32.43
C PRO A 225 -110.27 18.08 -31.32
N LYS A 226 -110.00 18.62 -30.11
CA LYS A 226 -110.95 19.38 -29.24
C LYS A 226 -110.35 19.76 -27.85
N HIS A 227 -110.66 21.00 -27.44
CA HIS A 227 -110.78 21.62 -26.09
C HIS A 227 -110.83 20.69 -24.85
N ASP A 228 -110.45 21.04 -23.62
CA ASP A 228 -110.37 22.32 -22.89
C ASP A 228 -109.54 22.12 -21.59
N GLY A 229 -109.00 23.20 -20.99
CA GLY A 229 -108.68 23.30 -19.54
C GLY A 229 -107.22 23.18 -19.06
N GLY A 230 -106.62 24.29 -18.56
CA GLY A 230 -105.33 24.31 -17.80
C GLY A 230 -105.44 23.86 -16.33
N PRO A 231 -104.50 24.17 -15.39
CA PRO A 231 -103.26 24.99 -15.51
C PRO A 231 -101.96 24.47 -14.77
N LYS A 232 -100.83 25.20 -14.97
CA LYS A 232 -99.55 25.32 -14.18
C LYS A 232 -98.58 24.09 -14.18
N VAL A 233 -97.24 24.18 -14.27
CA VAL A 233 -96.20 24.98 -13.54
C VAL A 233 -94.89 25.06 -14.38
N GLN A 234 -94.05 26.08 -14.07
CA GLN A 234 -92.66 26.41 -14.46
C GLN A 234 -91.71 25.22 -14.72
N GLU A 235 -90.65 25.29 -15.54
CA GLU A 235 -89.38 25.97 -15.22
C GLU A 235 -88.40 25.98 -16.41
N LYS A 236 -87.45 26.91 -16.36
CA LYS A 236 -86.62 27.49 -17.42
C LYS A 236 -85.24 26.81 -17.46
N LEU A 237 -84.81 26.21 -18.57
CA LEU A 237 -83.41 25.80 -18.77
C LEU A 237 -82.83 26.41 -20.06
N ALA A 238 -81.79 27.21 -19.88
CA ALA A 238 -80.97 27.80 -20.93
C ALA A 238 -79.79 26.88 -21.29
N LEU A 239 -79.42 26.86 -22.57
CA LEU A 239 -78.23 26.22 -23.13
C LEU A 239 -76.92 26.75 -22.49
N PRO A 240 -75.83 25.95 -22.55
CA PRO A 240 -74.50 26.49 -22.76
C PRO A 240 -73.97 26.15 -24.17
N GLY A 241 -73.27 27.14 -24.73
CA GLY A 241 -72.71 27.16 -26.08
C GLY A 241 -71.36 26.45 -26.27
N PRO A 242 -70.67 26.69 -27.40
CA PRO A 242 -69.53 25.91 -27.87
C PRO A 242 -68.21 26.31 -27.18
N ILE A 243 -67.40 25.31 -26.82
CA ILE A 243 -66.05 25.48 -26.27
C ILE A 243 -65.08 25.82 -27.41
N GLN A 244 -64.46 27.00 -27.29
CA GLN A 244 -63.36 27.45 -28.12
C GLN A 244 -62.04 26.77 -27.71
N VAL A 245 -61.26 26.36 -28.70
CA VAL A 245 -59.87 25.92 -28.57
C VAL A 245 -58.97 27.16 -28.67
N PRO A 246 -57.99 27.39 -27.78
CA PRO A 246 -57.02 28.46 -27.99
C PRO A 246 -55.86 27.97 -28.84
N VAL A 247 -55.76 28.56 -30.04
CA VAL A 247 -54.54 28.61 -30.85
C VAL A 247 -53.66 29.73 -30.28
N GLY A 248 -52.43 29.40 -29.89
CA GLY A 248 -51.39 30.36 -29.52
C GLY A 248 -50.04 29.91 -30.05
N ALA A 249 -49.49 30.71 -30.96
CA ALA A 249 -48.10 30.70 -31.43
C ALA A 249 -47.68 32.18 -31.61
N PRO A 250 -46.40 32.56 -31.83
CA PRO A 250 -45.14 31.84 -31.64
C PRO A 250 -44.11 32.64 -30.80
N GLY A 251 -43.07 31.97 -30.31
CA GLY A 251 -41.86 32.61 -29.76
C GLY A 251 -40.63 31.86 -30.25
N SER A 252 -39.91 32.46 -31.19
CA SER A 252 -38.69 31.94 -31.78
C SER A 252 -37.54 31.95 -30.78
N GLU A 253 -36.80 30.86 -30.65
CA GLU A 253 -35.35 30.94 -30.51
C GLU A 253 -34.67 29.63 -30.91
N LYS A 254 -33.52 29.81 -31.56
CA LYS A 254 -32.82 28.88 -32.43
C LYS A 254 -32.23 27.70 -31.64
N SER A 255 -32.40 26.49 -32.13
CA SER A 255 -31.48 25.40 -31.79
C SER A 255 -31.16 24.55 -33.01
N VAL A 256 -29.85 24.49 -33.25
CA VAL A 256 -29.14 23.80 -34.33
C VAL A 256 -29.17 22.31 -34.03
N TYR A 257 -29.77 21.51 -34.92
CA TYR A 257 -29.59 20.06 -34.91
C TYR A 257 -28.21 19.73 -35.49
N GLY A 258 -27.25 19.53 -34.59
CA GLY A 258 -26.07 18.71 -34.84
C GLY A 258 -26.40 17.26 -34.51
N SER A 259 -26.31 16.39 -35.52
CA SER A 259 -26.29 14.94 -35.38
C SER A 259 -25.21 14.51 -34.39
N MET A 260 -25.58 13.81 -33.33
CA MET A 260 -24.64 12.97 -32.59
C MET A 260 -25.30 11.63 -32.23
N GLN A 261 -24.71 10.58 -32.79
CA GLN A 261 -24.96 9.18 -32.51
C GLN A 261 -24.81 8.89 -31.01
N LEU A 262 -25.74 8.10 -30.47
CA LEU A 262 -25.56 7.44 -29.17
C LEU A 262 -24.37 6.47 -29.25
N PRO A 263 -23.43 6.49 -28.29
CA PRO A 263 -22.62 5.34 -27.99
C PRO A 263 -23.35 4.42 -27.00
N ASN A 264 -23.37 3.16 -27.37
CA ASN A 264 -23.80 1.99 -26.62
C ASN A 264 -23.09 1.91 -25.24
N PRO A 265 -23.79 1.67 -24.11
CA PRO A 265 -23.12 1.40 -22.84
C PRO A 265 -22.88 -0.10 -22.66
N THR A 266 -21.63 -0.52 -22.81
CA THR A 266 -21.14 -1.82 -22.30
C THR A 266 -21.00 -1.73 -20.76
N PRO A 267 -21.50 -2.70 -19.99
CA PRO A 267 -21.33 -2.68 -18.53
C PRO A 267 -19.88 -3.00 -18.15
N ARG A 268 -19.21 -2.05 -17.49
CA ARG A 268 -17.93 -2.31 -16.80
C ARG A 268 -18.21 -3.02 -15.49
N ILE A 269 -17.75 -4.26 -15.40
CA ILE A 269 -17.69 -5.05 -14.17
C ILE A 269 -16.72 -4.34 -13.21
N LEU A 270 -17.24 -3.89 -12.07
CA LEU A 270 -16.46 -3.43 -10.93
C LEU A 270 -15.89 -4.65 -10.21
N THR A 271 -14.57 -4.81 -10.26
CA THR A 271 -13.84 -5.81 -9.49
C THR A 271 -13.92 -5.47 -8.01
N VAL A 272 -14.70 -6.25 -7.26
CA VAL A 272 -14.73 -6.22 -5.80
C VAL A 272 -13.43 -6.85 -5.28
N LEU A 273 -12.64 -6.08 -4.52
CA LEU A 273 -11.46 -6.59 -3.83
C LEU A 273 -11.88 -7.54 -2.69
N PRO A 274 -11.18 -8.68 -2.48
CA PRO A 274 -11.53 -9.61 -1.42
C PRO A 274 -11.12 -9.06 -0.05
N PHE A 275 -12.11 -9.08 0.86
CA PHE A 275 -12.00 -8.80 2.28
C PHE A 275 -11.15 -9.89 2.97
N ARG A 276 -10.13 -9.50 3.75
CA ARG A 276 -9.29 -10.41 4.54
C ARG A 276 -9.80 -10.44 5.99
N PRO A 277 -10.32 -11.56 6.53
CA PRO A 277 -10.72 -11.59 7.92
C PRO A 277 -9.51 -11.73 8.84
N ALA A 278 -9.59 -11.02 9.98
CA ALA A 278 -8.62 -11.07 11.05
C ALA A 278 -8.57 -12.47 11.71
N ALA A 279 -7.37 -12.99 11.92
CA ALA A 279 -7.15 -14.23 12.64
C ALA A 279 -7.24 -13.98 14.15
N ALA A 280 -8.35 -14.39 14.77
CA ALA A 280 -8.44 -14.57 16.22
C ALA A 280 -8.05 -16.02 16.56
N SER A 281 -6.94 -16.15 17.29
CA SER A 281 -6.42 -17.43 17.80
C SER A 281 -7.18 -17.83 19.08
N HIS A 282 -8.09 -18.79 18.98
CA HIS A 282 -8.53 -19.59 20.12
C HIS A 282 -8.13 -21.06 19.92
N LYS A 283 -7.23 -21.54 20.78
CA LYS A 283 -6.88 -22.96 20.92
C LYS A 283 -8.05 -23.69 21.56
N ALA A 284 -8.77 -24.51 20.79
CA ALA A 284 -9.64 -25.56 21.31
C ALA A 284 -9.08 -26.92 20.90
N LYS A 285 -8.72 -27.71 21.90
CA LYS A 285 -8.16 -29.06 21.79
C LYS A 285 -9.32 -30.02 21.55
N VAL A 286 -9.52 -30.47 20.30
CA VAL A 286 -10.52 -31.49 19.98
C VAL A 286 -9.82 -32.84 19.82
N SER A 287 -10.03 -33.71 20.80
CA SER A 287 -9.74 -35.14 20.73
C SER A 287 -10.73 -35.82 19.80
N VAL A 288 -10.25 -36.35 18.67
CA VAL A 288 -11.05 -37.16 17.76
C VAL A 288 -11.00 -38.61 18.23
N SER A 289 -12.15 -39.11 18.67
CA SER A 289 -12.41 -40.52 18.96
C SER A 289 -12.83 -41.23 17.68
N GLU A 290 -12.19 -42.36 17.37
CA GLU A 290 -12.50 -43.22 16.24
C GLU A 290 -13.95 -43.73 16.34
N ARG A 291 -14.79 -43.35 15.37
CA ARG A 291 -16.01 -44.08 15.04
C ARG A 291 -15.83 -44.75 13.69
N THR A 292 -15.84 -46.08 13.75
CA THR A 292 -15.97 -47.02 12.65
C THR A 292 -17.25 -46.73 11.86
N ILE A 293 -17.11 -46.25 10.62
CA ILE A 293 -18.18 -46.25 9.63
C ILE A 293 -17.68 -47.09 8.46
N GLY A 294 -18.26 -48.29 8.34
CA GLY A 294 -18.07 -49.16 7.20
C GLY A 294 -18.80 -48.61 5.98
N HIS A 295 -18.03 -48.10 5.01
CA HIS A 295 -18.49 -47.96 3.65
C HIS A 295 -17.49 -48.61 2.70
N SER A 296 -18.01 -49.56 1.92
CA SER A 296 -17.40 -50.18 0.75
C SER A 296 -17.03 -49.10 -0.27
N GLY A 297 -15.85 -48.51 -0.10
CA GLY A 297 -15.21 -47.68 -1.11
C GLY A 297 -14.34 -48.57 -1.99
N GLN A 298 -14.80 -48.84 -3.21
CA GLN A 298 -13.90 -49.25 -4.28
C GLN A 298 -12.90 -48.10 -4.48
N TYR A 299 -11.71 -48.24 -3.89
CA TYR A 299 -10.60 -47.34 -4.15
C TYR A 299 -10.29 -47.43 -5.65
N LEU A 300 -10.64 -46.37 -6.37
CA LEU A 300 -10.23 -46.16 -7.76
C LEU A 300 -8.72 -46.30 -7.79
N LYS A 301 -8.23 -47.42 -8.36
CA LYS A 301 -6.81 -47.62 -8.61
C LYS A 301 -6.35 -46.45 -9.46
N LEU A 302 -5.47 -45.64 -8.89
CA LEU A 302 -4.79 -44.57 -9.62
C LEU A 302 -4.14 -45.17 -10.88
N PRO A 303 -4.24 -44.52 -12.05
CA PRO A 303 -3.54 -44.94 -13.25
C PRO A 303 -2.05 -45.20 -12.99
N GLU A 304 -1.47 -46.22 -13.62
CA GLU A 304 -0.08 -46.68 -13.38
C GLU A 304 0.96 -45.56 -13.56
N ASN A 305 0.72 -44.60 -14.46
CA ASN A 305 1.60 -43.45 -14.65
C ASN A 305 1.62 -42.50 -13.44
N ILE A 306 0.51 -42.37 -12.71
CA ILE A 306 0.46 -41.54 -11.49
C ILE A 306 1.12 -42.28 -10.32
N GLN A 307 0.96 -43.61 -10.26
CA GLN A 307 1.64 -44.42 -9.25
C GLN A 307 3.16 -44.36 -9.41
N SER A 308 3.67 -44.43 -10.65
CA SER A 308 5.11 -44.34 -10.90
C SER A 308 5.69 -42.96 -10.59
N ILE A 309 4.96 -41.87 -10.87
CA ILE A 309 5.36 -40.50 -10.52
C ILE A 309 5.39 -40.32 -9.00
N ASN A 310 4.39 -40.84 -8.27
CA ASN A 310 4.35 -40.74 -6.81
C ASN A 310 5.48 -41.55 -6.16
N GLU A 311 5.77 -42.74 -6.67
CA GLU A 311 6.88 -43.55 -6.19
C GLU A 311 8.23 -42.86 -6.45
N SER A 312 8.42 -42.28 -7.64
CA SER A 312 9.62 -41.51 -7.96
C SER A 312 9.81 -40.30 -7.02
N ARG A 313 8.74 -39.54 -6.74
CA ARG A 313 8.76 -38.42 -5.79
C ARG A 313 9.09 -38.88 -4.37
N ARG A 314 8.56 -40.03 -3.95
CA ARG A 314 8.86 -40.63 -2.64
C ARG A 314 10.35 -40.96 -2.50
N VAL A 315 10.92 -41.65 -3.49
CA VAL A 315 12.34 -42.03 -3.51
C VAL A 315 13.25 -40.80 -3.52
N VAL A 316 12.92 -39.77 -4.29
CA VAL A 316 13.69 -38.51 -4.30
C VAL A 316 13.62 -37.80 -2.96
N GLY A 317 12.43 -37.72 -2.35
CA GLY A 317 12.25 -37.12 -1.03
C GLY A 317 13.02 -37.85 0.07
N GLU A 318 13.00 -39.19 0.05
CA GLU A 318 13.73 -40.02 1.01
C GLU A 318 15.24 -39.87 0.87
N LYS A 319 15.76 -39.80 -0.36
CA LYS A 319 17.18 -39.55 -0.62
C LYS A 319 17.64 -38.18 -0.10
N GLN A 320 16.86 -37.13 -0.33
CA GLN A 320 17.16 -35.78 0.16
C GLN A 320 17.11 -35.71 1.70
N LEU A 321 16.18 -36.44 2.33
CA LEU A 321 16.10 -36.50 3.78
C LEU A 321 17.33 -37.19 4.39
N GLU A 322 17.79 -38.29 3.81
CA GLU A 322 19.00 -39.00 4.28
C GLU A 322 20.27 -38.18 4.06
N GLU A 323 20.38 -37.44 2.95
CA GLU A 323 21.50 -36.52 2.73
C GLU A 323 21.53 -35.40 3.78
N ARG A 324 20.37 -34.85 4.14
CA ARG A 324 20.26 -33.84 5.21
C ARG A 324 20.62 -34.42 6.58
N LYS A 325 20.24 -35.66 6.87
CA LYS A 325 20.68 -36.35 8.12
C LYS A 325 22.19 -36.53 8.17
N ARG A 326 22.83 -36.87 7.04
CA ARG A 326 24.30 -36.98 6.96
C ARG A 326 24.99 -35.63 7.18
N GLN A 327 24.46 -34.55 6.61
CA GLN A 327 24.99 -33.20 6.84
C GLN A 327 24.89 -32.80 8.32
N LEU A 328 23.77 -33.09 8.98
CA LEU A 328 23.59 -32.81 10.41
C LEU A 328 24.49 -33.68 11.30
N ALA A 329 24.71 -34.94 10.94
CA ALA A 329 25.63 -35.83 11.65
C ALA A 329 27.09 -35.34 11.55
N PHE A 330 27.49 -34.79 10.40
CA PHE A 330 28.82 -34.21 10.19
C PHE A 330 29.06 -32.98 11.09
N VAL A 331 28.07 -32.09 11.22
CA VAL A 331 28.12 -30.93 12.12
C VAL A 331 28.19 -31.36 13.59
N SER A 332 27.48 -32.42 13.97
CA SER A 332 27.50 -32.94 15.34
C SER A 332 28.86 -33.56 15.74
N LEU A 333 29.61 -34.12 14.77
CA LEU A 333 30.90 -34.75 15.04
C LEU A 333 32.00 -33.72 15.33
N HIS A 334 31.90 -32.52 14.74
CA HIS A 334 32.88 -31.45 14.92
C HIS A 334 32.76 -30.66 16.23
N ARG A 335 31.73 -30.93 17.05
CA ARG A 335 31.48 -30.23 18.33
C ARG A 335 32.19 -30.85 19.54
N GLN A 336 32.92 -31.96 19.38
CA GLN A 336 33.50 -32.72 20.51
C GLN A 336 35.02 -32.51 20.73
N LEU A 337 35.55 -31.31 20.48
CA LEU A 337 36.88 -30.95 21.01
C LEU A 337 36.74 -30.29 22.39
N PRO A 338 37.55 -30.70 23.40
CA PRO A 338 37.41 -30.20 24.77
C PRO A 338 37.96 -28.77 24.87
N VAL A 339 37.07 -27.81 25.12
CA VAL A 339 37.42 -26.41 25.43
C VAL A 339 37.57 -26.25 26.95
N PRO A 340 38.63 -25.56 27.45
CA PRO A 340 38.79 -25.30 28.88
C PRO A 340 37.61 -24.48 29.42
N GLN A 341 37.02 -24.92 30.54
CA GLN A 341 35.89 -24.25 31.17
C GLN A 341 36.32 -22.94 31.83
N THR A 342 36.16 -21.84 31.11
CA THR A 342 35.96 -20.51 31.71
C THR A 342 34.49 -20.18 31.60
N SER A 343 33.84 -19.87 32.72
CA SER A 343 32.41 -19.53 32.80
C SER A 343 31.99 -18.52 31.71
N PRO A 344 30.88 -18.76 30.99
CA PRO A 344 30.47 -17.90 29.90
C PRO A 344 30.13 -16.49 30.43
N PRO A 345 30.62 -15.42 29.78
CA PRO A 345 30.26 -14.06 30.13
C PRO A 345 28.74 -13.88 29.96
N LYS A 346 28.07 -13.38 30.99
CA LYS A 346 26.60 -13.32 31.07
C LYS A 346 25.96 -12.22 30.20
N SER A 347 26.73 -11.45 29.43
CA SER A 347 26.19 -10.43 28.52
C SER A 347 26.78 -10.57 27.12
N GLY A 348 25.91 -10.66 26.11
CA GLY A 348 26.32 -10.74 24.70
C GLY A 348 27.13 -9.52 24.22
N THR A 349 26.96 -8.38 24.89
CA THR A 349 27.73 -7.15 24.65
C THR A 349 29.24 -7.36 24.84
N ALA A 350 29.65 -8.17 25.82
CA ALA A 350 31.06 -8.42 26.09
C ALA A 350 31.75 -9.22 24.97
N ALA A 351 30.98 -10.03 24.21
CA ALA A 351 31.51 -10.79 23.09
C ALA A 351 31.79 -9.89 21.88
N VAL A 352 30.90 -8.95 21.57
CA VAL A 352 31.11 -7.99 20.47
C VAL A 352 32.28 -7.06 20.81
N ASP A 353 32.34 -6.52 22.02
CA ASP A 353 33.46 -5.66 22.46
C ASP A 353 34.81 -6.37 22.41
N ARG A 354 34.83 -7.69 22.62
CA ARG A 354 36.04 -8.50 22.48
C ARG A 354 36.44 -8.62 21.01
N LEU A 355 35.49 -8.97 20.13
CA LEU A 355 35.75 -9.07 18.69
C LEU A 355 36.18 -7.72 18.09
N ASN A 356 35.61 -6.62 18.56
CA ASN A 356 35.96 -5.29 18.09
C ASN A 356 37.40 -4.91 18.48
N ARG A 357 37.81 -5.18 19.72
CA ARG A 357 39.20 -4.98 20.15
C ARG A 357 40.17 -5.89 19.39
N GLN A 358 39.78 -7.15 19.14
CA GLN A 358 40.60 -8.08 18.39
C GLN A 358 40.83 -7.64 16.95
N ILE A 359 39.79 -7.14 16.25
CA ILE A 359 39.97 -6.67 14.88
C ILE A 359 40.84 -5.41 14.83
N GLU A 360 40.66 -4.48 15.77
CA GLU A 360 41.52 -3.29 15.87
C GLU A 360 42.99 -3.67 16.11
N ASP A 361 43.26 -4.65 16.98
CA ASP A 361 44.61 -5.13 17.29
C ASP A 361 45.28 -5.83 16.09
N ILE A 362 44.52 -6.64 15.34
CA ILE A 362 44.96 -7.27 14.08
C ILE A 362 45.43 -6.19 13.09
N PHE A 363 44.61 -5.15 12.87
CA PHE A 363 44.95 -4.09 11.92
C PHE A 363 46.06 -3.15 12.43
N GLN A 364 46.19 -2.94 13.75
CA GLN A 364 47.31 -2.20 14.32
C GLN A 364 48.63 -2.97 14.17
N THR A 365 48.65 -4.26 14.46
CA THR A 365 49.84 -5.13 14.30
C THR A 365 50.34 -5.14 12.86
N LEU A 366 49.41 -5.06 11.89
CA LEU A 366 49.68 -5.00 10.46
C LEU A 366 50.32 -3.70 9.96
N THR A 367 50.27 -2.62 10.75
CA THR A 367 50.88 -1.32 10.37
C THR A 367 52.38 -1.21 10.71
N VAL A 368 52.96 -2.23 11.36
CA VAL A 368 54.38 -2.26 11.74
C VAL A 368 55.28 -2.42 10.49
N PRO A 369 56.44 -1.72 10.42
CA PRO A 369 57.33 -1.74 9.26
C PRO A 369 57.82 -3.14 8.84
N GLU A 370 58.07 -3.28 7.54
CA GLU A 370 58.29 -4.50 6.76
C GLU A 370 59.41 -5.45 7.24
N ILE A 371 60.29 -5.00 8.12
CA ILE A 371 61.54 -5.68 8.48
C ILE A 371 61.31 -6.94 9.34
N ASP A 372 60.14 -7.10 9.96
CA ASP A 372 59.80 -8.25 10.85
C ASP A 372 58.66 -9.17 10.31
N ARG A 373 58.25 -9.04 9.05
CA ARG A 373 56.96 -9.55 8.53
C ARG A 373 56.79 -11.08 8.39
N MET A 374 57.86 -11.88 8.29
CA MET A 374 57.70 -13.31 7.96
C MET A 374 57.17 -14.16 9.12
N THR A 375 57.61 -13.91 10.35
CA THR A 375 57.13 -14.63 11.54
C THR A 375 55.80 -14.08 12.03
N THR A 376 55.59 -12.75 11.96
CA THR A 376 54.33 -12.10 12.33
C THR A 376 53.16 -12.50 11.43
N ASN A 377 53.40 -12.85 10.16
CA ASN A 377 52.31 -13.21 9.24
C ASN A 377 51.55 -14.48 9.68
N LYS A 378 52.24 -15.46 10.27
CA LYS A 378 51.60 -16.72 10.68
C LYS A 378 50.76 -16.55 11.95
N ASP A 379 51.27 -15.79 12.91
CA ASP A 379 50.53 -15.47 14.14
C ASP A 379 49.30 -14.62 13.80
N LEU A 380 49.48 -13.65 12.91
CA LEU A 380 48.39 -12.81 12.42
C LEU A 380 47.32 -13.60 11.64
N GLN A 381 47.71 -14.52 10.75
CA GLN A 381 46.76 -15.41 10.09
C GLN A 381 45.95 -16.21 11.12
N THR A 382 46.61 -16.65 12.20
CA THR A 382 45.95 -17.36 13.30
C THR A 382 44.95 -16.46 14.01
N ASP A 383 45.30 -15.20 14.26
CA ASP A 383 44.41 -14.21 14.89
C ASP A 383 43.21 -13.85 14.01
N ILE A 384 43.41 -13.68 12.69
CA ILE A 384 42.33 -13.45 11.74
C ILE A 384 41.37 -14.63 11.71
N VAL A 385 41.90 -15.86 11.65
CA VAL A 385 41.08 -17.08 11.67
C VAL A 385 40.32 -17.21 13.00
N ALA A 386 40.95 -16.87 14.13
CA ALA A 386 40.31 -16.86 15.44
C ALA A 386 39.19 -15.82 15.51
N TRP A 387 39.42 -14.62 14.94
CA TRP A 387 38.41 -13.58 14.87
C TRP A 387 37.21 -13.98 14.00
N VAL A 388 37.43 -14.52 12.80
CA VAL A 388 36.37 -15.03 11.92
C VAL A 388 35.58 -16.14 12.60
N SER A 389 36.25 -17.03 13.34
CA SER A 389 35.58 -18.10 14.08
C SER A 389 34.70 -17.55 15.21
N GLY A 390 35.20 -16.55 15.96
CA GLY A 390 34.42 -15.89 17.01
C GLY A 390 33.20 -15.12 16.46
N LEU A 391 33.33 -14.52 15.28
CA LEU A 391 32.20 -13.93 14.57
C LEU A 391 31.15 -14.99 14.19
N GLY A 392 31.60 -16.16 13.73
CA GLY A 392 30.76 -17.32 13.44
C GLY A 392 30.00 -17.82 14.68
N ASP A 393 30.70 -18.04 15.79
CA ASP A 393 30.10 -18.48 17.06
C ASP A 393 29.01 -17.50 17.55
N MET A 394 29.23 -16.20 17.36
CA MET A 394 28.27 -15.17 17.72
C MET A 394 27.04 -15.16 16.79
N SER A 395 27.26 -15.35 15.49
CA SER A 395 26.19 -15.51 14.51
C SER A 395 25.32 -16.74 14.82
N GLU A 396 25.94 -17.87 15.15
CA GLU A 396 25.23 -19.09 15.55
C GLU A 396 24.41 -18.87 16.81
N GLN A 397 24.94 -18.15 17.82
CA GLN A 397 24.16 -17.81 19.03
C GLN A 397 22.92 -16.98 18.71
N LEU A 398 22.99 -16.08 17.73
CA LEU A 398 21.85 -15.26 17.29
C LEU A 398 20.82 -16.05 16.46
N HIS A 399 21.22 -17.14 15.83
CA HIS A 399 20.37 -18.07 15.07
C HIS A 399 19.74 -19.17 15.92
N LEU A 400 20.47 -19.66 16.93
CA LEU A 400 20.07 -20.74 17.83
C LEU A 400 19.03 -20.30 18.88
N SER A 401 18.01 -19.53 18.49
CA SER A 401 16.90 -19.18 19.39
C SER A 401 15.70 -20.13 19.16
N PRO A 402 15.60 -21.27 19.89
CA PRO A 402 14.32 -21.97 20.09
C PRO A 402 13.49 -21.24 21.16
N PRO A 403 12.16 -21.48 21.23
CA PRO A 403 11.19 -20.70 22.02
C PRO A 403 11.32 -20.83 23.56
N VAL A 404 12.43 -21.38 24.06
CA VAL A 404 12.64 -21.74 25.46
C VAL A 404 13.46 -20.71 26.23
N PHE A 405 14.29 -19.94 25.53
CA PHE A 405 14.86 -18.74 26.11
C PHE A 405 14.02 -17.56 25.61
N GLU A 406 13.29 -16.92 26.52
CA GLU A 406 12.97 -15.49 26.38
C GLU A 406 14.30 -14.74 26.35
N PHE A 407 15.06 -14.89 25.27
CA PHE A 407 15.99 -13.86 24.89
C PHE A 407 15.12 -12.63 24.75
N ASP A 408 15.31 -11.69 25.67
CA ASP A 408 14.69 -10.39 25.60
C ASP A 408 14.89 -9.91 24.17
N LYS A 409 13.78 -9.68 23.46
CA LYS A 409 13.79 -9.20 22.07
C LYS A 409 14.70 -7.97 21.97
N GLN A 410 14.81 -7.20 23.05
CA GLN A 410 15.73 -6.10 23.21
C GLN A 410 17.20 -6.52 23.25
N ALA A 411 17.57 -7.59 23.96
CA ALA A 411 18.94 -8.11 24.00
C ALA A 411 19.39 -8.62 22.62
N ARG A 412 18.51 -9.33 21.90
CA ARG A 412 18.79 -9.77 20.52
C ARG A 412 18.95 -8.58 19.58
N SER A 413 18.05 -7.60 19.65
CA SER A 413 18.14 -6.37 18.85
C SER A 413 19.44 -5.60 19.14
N THR A 414 19.80 -5.48 20.42
CA THR A 414 21.06 -4.85 20.86
C THR A 414 22.27 -5.58 20.27
N MET A 415 22.33 -6.91 20.34
CA MET A 415 23.43 -7.69 19.76
C MET A 415 23.50 -7.57 18.24
N ILE A 416 22.37 -7.58 17.53
CA ILE A 416 22.36 -7.38 16.07
C ILE A 416 22.91 -5.99 15.71
N ARG A 417 22.55 -4.96 16.48
CA ARG A 417 23.08 -3.60 16.30
C ARG A 417 24.59 -3.56 16.58
N GLU A 418 25.07 -4.19 17.64
CA GLU A 418 26.50 -4.22 17.95
C GLU A 418 27.30 -5.01 16.92
N LEU A 419 26.78 -6.13 16.43
CA LEU A 419 27.36 -6.87 15.29
C LEU A 419 27.41 -6.01 14.03
N SER A 420 26.39 -5.18 13.81
CA SER A 420 26.37 -4.23 12.69
C SER A 420 27.50 -3.21 12.80
N GLU A 421 27.72 -2.62 13.98
CA GLU A 421 28.84 -1.70 14.24
C GLU A 421 30.21 -2.37 14.08
N LEU A 422 30.32 -3.66 14.43
CA LEU A 422 31.54 -4.44 14.21
C LEU A 422 31.85 -4.61 12.72
N LEU A 423 30.84 -4.86 11.87
CA LEU A 423 31.02 -4.94 10.42
C LEU A 423 31.42 -3.60 9.80
N ILE A 424 30.80 -2.49 10.24
CA ILE A 424 31.21 -1.13 9.84
C ILE A 424 32.68 -0.89 10.20
N THR A 425 33.07 -1.28 11.42
CA THR A 425 34.45 -1.12 11.90
C THR A 425 35.42 -1.95 11.05
N LEU A 426 35.07 -3.18 10.69
CA LEU A 426 35.84 -4.01 9.77
C LEU A 426 36.02 -3.31 8.41
N ASN A 427 34.94 -2.84 7.79
CA ASN A 427 34.99 -2.18 6.47
C ASN A 427 35.88 -0.95 6.51
N ARG A 428 35.72 -0.09 7.53
CA ARG A 428 36.58 1.07 7.72
C ARG A 428 38.06 0.69 7.87
N LEU A 429 38.36 -0.33 8.69
CA LEU A 429 39.74 -0.78 8.88
C LEU A 429 40.36 -1.34 7.59
N ILE A 430 39.58 -2.08 6.80
CA ILE A 430 39.99 -2.56 5.48
C ILE A 430 40.28 -1.37 4.56
N GLU A 431 39.36 -0.42 4.42
CA GLU A 431 39.50 0.78 3.58
C GLU A 431 40.71 1.64 3.98
N ASP A 432 40.97 1.82 5.26
CA ASP A 432 42.10 2.62 5.74
C ASP A 432 43.45 1.88 5.66
N SER A 433 43.43 0.55 5.49
CA SER A 433 44.64 -0.28 5.48
C SER A 433 45.38 -0.28 4.14
N GLN A 434 46.71 -0.51 4.20
CA GLN A 434 47.56 -0.60 3.02
C GLN A 434 47.28 -1.89 2.22
N GLY A 435 47.54 -1.89 0.91
CA GLY A 435 47.24 -3.03 0.03
C GLY A 435 47.81 -4.38 0.49
N GLY A 436 49.04 -4.41 1.04
CA GLY A 436 49.62 -5.63 1.58
C GLY A 436 48.92 -6.16 2.84
N VAL A 437 48.39 -5.26 3.67
CA VAL A 437 47.61 -5.59 4.88
C VAL A 437 46.28 -6.23 4.49
N ARG A 438 45.60 -5.65 3.49
CA ARG A 438 44.34 -6.19 2.93
C ARG A 438 44.53 -7.58 2.36
N GLY A 439 45.59 -7.79 1.58
CA GLY A 439 45.89 -9.08 0.99
C GLY A 439 46.06 -10.18 2.04
N VAL A 440 46.85 -9.92 3.09
CA VAL A 440 46.99 -10.85 4.21
C VAL A 440 45.64 -11.15 4.87
N PHE A 441 44.80 -10.14 5.07
CA PHE A 441 43.47 -10.34 5.64
C PHE A 441 42.56 -11.20 4.76
N TYR A 442 42.49 -10.91 3.46
CA TYR A 442 41.66 -11.66 2.51
C TYR A 442 42.15 -13.11 2.35
N ASP A 443 43.46 -13.32 2.26
CA ASP A 443 44.06 -14.65 2.16
C ASP A 443 43.81 -15.48 3.43
N ALA A 444 43.98 -14.88 4.61
CA ALA A 444 43.80 -15.55 5.89
C ALA A 444 42.34 -15.89 6.19
N SER A 445 41.43 -14.97 5.87
CA SER A 445 40.00 -15.13 6.11
C SER A 445 39.35 -16.13 5.14
N GLY A 446 39.82 -16.17 3.89
CA GLY A 446 39.51 -17.18 2.88
C GLY A 446 38.01 -17.44 2.72
N THR A 447 37.64 -18.70 2.46
CA THR A 447 36.22 -19.09 2.30
C THR A 447 35.46 -19.16 3.63
N ARG A 448 36.15 -19.04 4.78
CA ARG A 448 35.49 -19.13 6.09
C ARG A 448 34.66 -17.89 6.36
N ILE A 449 35.19 -16.71 6.02
CA ILE A 449 34.45 -15.46 6.19
C ILE A 449 33.20 -15.44 5.32
N ASP A 450 33.24 -16.01 4.11
CA ASP A 450 32.08 -16.13 3.23
C ASP A 450 30.96 -16.97 3.88
N HIS A 451 31.32 -18.07 4.54
CA HIS A 451 30.34 -18.90 5.26
C HIS A 451 29.72 -18.15 6.44
N VAL A 452 30.54 -17.47 7.24
CA VAL A 452 30.06 -16.66 8.37
C VAL A 452 29.17 -15.52 7.86
N PHE A 453 29.55 -14.85 6.78
CA PHE A 453 28.77 -13.79 6.16
C PHE A 453 27.44 -14.28 5.60
N ALA A 454 27.38 -15.49 5.03
CA ALA A 454 26.11 -16.09 4.62
C ALA A 454 25.15 -16.27 5.82
N GLN A 455 25.66 -16.65 6.99
CA GLN A 455 24.86 -16.74 8.21
C GLN A 455 24.44 -15.35 8.70
N VAL A 456 25.38 -14.40 8.77
CA VAL A 456 25.17 -13.05 9.28
C VAL A 456 24.21 -12.24 8.42
N ARG A 457 24.23 -12.41 7.09
CA ARG A 457 23.28 -11.79 6.13
C ARG A 457 21.83 -12.02 6.52
N SER A 458 21.51 -13.22 7.02
CA SER A 458 20.13 -13.56 7.39
C SER A 458 19.67 -12.97 8.72
N LEU A 459 20.56 -12.34 9.49
CA LEU A 459 20.22 -11.71 10.77
C LEU A 459 19.60 -10.32 10.59
N SER A 460 20.07 -9.54 9.61
CA SER A 460 19.60 -8.18 9.34
C SER A 460 19.99 -7.74 7.94
N THR A 461 19.11 -6.98 7.27
CA THR A 461 19.39 -6.34 5.98
C THR A 461 20.54 -5.33 6.07
N PHE A 462 20.80 -4.80 7.26
CA PHE A 462 21.95 -3.92 7.49
C PHE A 462 23.26 -4.71 7.38
N CYS A 463 23.36 -5.84 8.09
CA CYS A 463 24.51 -6.71 8.00
C CYS A 463 24.74 -7.19 6.56
N GLU A 464 23.66 -7.49 5.82
CA GLU A 464 23.74 -7.83 4.40
C GLU A 464 24.40 -6.72 3.56
N LYS A 465 24.03 -5.45 3.78
CA LYS A 465 24.62 -4.32 3.05
C LYS A 465 26.10 -4.12 3.37
N GLU A 466 26.48 -4.16 4.65
CA GLU A 466 27.90 -4.01 5.04
C GLU A 466 28.75 -5.19 4.53
N ILE A 467 28.16 -6.38 4.43
CA ILE A 467 28.82 -7.54 3.80
C ILE A 467 28.94 -7.36 2.28
N GLU A 468 27.92 -6.82 1.59
CA GLU A 468 28.02 -6.47 0.16
C GLU A 468 29.19 -5.49 -0.06
N GLU A 469 29.32 -4.45 0.78
CA GLU A 469 30.39 -3.46 0.70
C GLU A 469 31.79 -4.07 0.93
N PHE A 470 31.92 -4.98 1.91
CA PHE A 470 33.15 -5.74 2.09
C PHE A 470 33.51 -6.59 0.86
N GLU A 471 32.52 -7.29 0.29
CA GLU A 471 32.72 -8.17 -0.86
C GLU A 471 33.09 -7.39 -2.12
N ASP A 472 32.49 -6.22 -2.33
CA ASP A 472 32.82 -5.30 -3.42
C ASP A 472 34.27 -4.80 -3.28
N GLU A 473 34.69 -4.33 -2.09
CA GLU A 473 36.07 -3.89 -1.86
C GLU A 473 37.08 -5.04 -2.03
N ARG A 474 36.75 -6.25 -1.56
CA ARG A 474 37.58 -7.45 -1.76
C ARG A 474 37.69 -7.81 -3.24
N LYS A 475 36.60 -7.69 -3.99
CA LYS A 475 36.57 -7.95 -5.43
C LYS A 475 37.42 -6.93 -6.19
N ASP A 476 37.25 -5.64 -5.89
CA ASP A 476 38.06 -4.57 -6.47
C ASP A 476 39.55 -4.75 -6.15
N TRP A 477 39.89 -5.22 -4.95
CA TRP A 477 41.28 -5.54 -4.61
C TRP A 477 41.84 -6.70 -5.44
N ASN A 478 41.10 -7.80 -5.59
CA ASN A 478 41.46 -8.97 -6.41
C ASN A 478 41.56 -8.68 -7.91
N GLU A 479 40.85 -7.66 -8.42
CA GLU A 479 40.96 -7.24 -9.82
C GLU A 479 42.23 -6.42 -10.09
N ASN A 480 42.79 -5.80 -9.04
CA ASN A 480 43.92 -4.88 -9.15
C ASN A 480 45.28 -5.47 -8.73
N HIS A 481 45.30 -6.67 -8.12
CA HIS A 481 46.51 -7.36 -7.62
C HIS A 481 46.43 -8.84 -7.99
#